data_AF-M1ECI5-F1
#
_entry.id   AF-M1ECI5-F1
#
_cell.length_a   1.000
_cell.length_b   1.000
_cell.length_c   1.000
_cell.angle_alpha   90.00
_cell.angle_beta   90.00
_cell.angle_gamma   90.00
#
_symmetry.space_group_name_H-M   'P 1'
#
loop_
_entity.id
_entity.type
_entity.pdbx_description
1 polymer ?
#
loop_
_entity_poly.entity_id
_entity_poly.type
_entity_poly.pdbx_seq_one_letter_code
_entity_poly.pdbx_strand_id
1 'polypeptide(L)'
;VGDLGQKIILYLNFVEKAQWKELGLQALPPGLMVVEEIISSEDEKMLLESVNWAEDIDDQNVQKSLKHRRVKHFGYEFHYENNNVDKDKPLPGGLPDIWDSILEKWLKEGFIKHKPDQLTVNQYEPGHGIPAHIDTHSAFEDEIVSLSLGSEIVMDFKHPDGVTVPVMLPRRSLLVMTGESRYLWTHGITPRKFDTVQASKGHKGGIITSDVGDLTLSKRGIRTSFTFRKVRQTPCNCSYPLVCDSQTKQTSPSLPGSAREASQLEREHVHRVYEEIAGHFSSTRHTPWPRVVDFLKALPSGSLVADVGCGNGKYLGINQDLY
;
A
#
# COMPACT_ATOMS: atom_id res chain seq x y z
N VAL A 1 -5.64 23.71 9.11
CA VAL A 1 -5.56 22.34 9.68
C VAL A 1 -6.41 21.45 8.78
N GLY A 2 -5.78 20.80 7.80
CA GLY A 2 -6.50 20.01 6.79
C GLY A 2 -6.78 18.61 7.31
N ASP A 3 -8.06 18.33 7.53
CA ASP A 3 -8.60 17.03 7.87
C ASP A 3 -8.42 16.09 6.67
N LEU A 4 -7.43 15.19 6.74
CA LEU A 4 -7.35 14.02 5.87
C LEU A 4 -8.41 13.04 6.39
N GLY A 5 -9.68 13.30 6.08
CA GLY A 5 -10.84 12.55 6.57
C GLY A 5 -10.80 11.07 6.18
N GLN A 6 -10.04 10.27 6.92
CA GLN A 6 -10.10 8.83 6.85
C GLN A 6 -11.43 8.40 7.45
N LYS A 7 -12.32 7.86 6.60
CA LYS A 7 -13.57 7.25 7.06
C LYS A 7 -13.22 5.94 7.76
N ILE A 8 -13.41 5.91 9.08
CA ILE A 8 -13.30 4.69 9.89
C ILE A 8 -14.71 4.15 10.11
N ILE A 9 -14.94 2.89 9.73
CA ILE A 9 -16.20 2.18 10.00
C ILE A 9 -16.04 1.45 11.33
N LEU A 10 -16.98 1.64 12.25
CA LEU A 10 -16.99 0.97 13.54
C LEU A 10 -17.79 -0.33 13.44
N TYR A 11 -17.19 -1.44 13.87
CA TYR A 11 -17.86 -2.73 14.00
C TYR A 11 -17.97 -3.05 15.48
N LEU A 12 -19.21 -3.08 15.99
CA LEU A 12 -19.48 -3.39 17.40
C LEU A 12 -20.01 -4.82 17.50
N ASN A 13 -19.47 -5.58 18.45
CA ASN A 13 -19.88 -6.95 18.73
C ASN A 13 -20.15 -7.09 20.23
N PHE A 14 -21.16 -7.90 20.58
CA PHE A 14 -21.39 -8.27 21.97
C PHE A 14 -20.29 -9.24 22.42
N VAL A 15 -19.72 -8.97 23.59
CA VAL A 15 -18.76 -9.86 24.26
C VAL A 15 -19.22 -10.10 25.69
N GLU A 16 -19.11 -11.33 26.16
CA GLU A 16 -19.50 -11.68 27.54
C GLU A 16 -18.51 -11.11 28.56
N LYS A 17 -17.23 -10.98 28.18
CA LYS A 17 -16.15 -10.39 29.00
C LYS A 17 -15.21 -9.56 28.12
N ALA A 18 -14.75 -8.43 28.63
CA ALA A 18 -13.74 -7.60 27.99
C ALA A 18 -12.34 -8.19 28.25
N GLN A 19 -11.89 -9.07 27.37
CA GLN A 19 -10.56 -9.69 27.42
C GLN A 19 -9.89 -9.57 26.05
N TRP A 20 -8.59 -9.27 26.05
CA TRP A 20 -7.75 -9.26 24.85
C TRP A 20 -6.43 -9.98 25.14
N LYS A 21 -5.80 -10.52 24.09
CA LYS A 21 -4.47 -11.13 24.19
C LYS A 21 -3.43 -10.10 23.79
N GLU A 22 -2.51 -9.80 24.69
CA GLU A 22 -1.28 -9.10 24.33
C GLU A 22 -0.32 -10.13 23.73
N LEU A 23 0.11 -9.91 22.49
CA LEU A 23 1.22 -10.66 21.92
C LEU A 23 2.52 -10.05 22.46
N GLY A 24 3.32 -10.88 23.12
CA GLY A 24 4.61 -10.48 23.68
C GLY A 24 5.64 -10.09 22.62
N LEU A 25 6.82 -9.66 23.08
CA LEU A 25 7.97 -9.28 22.25
C LEU A 25 8.20 -10.27 21.11
N GLN A 26 8.09 -9.77 19.89
CA GLN A 26 8.29 -10.60 18.71
C GLN A 26 9.68 -10.38 18.14
N ALA A 27 10.22 -11.40 17.49
CA ALA A 27 11.40 -11.25 16.65
C ALA A 27 11.01 -10.54 15.34
N LEU A 28 12.00 -10.08 14.58
CA LEU A 28 11.72 -9.58 13.22
C LEU A 28 11.16 -10.74 12.39
N PRO A 29 10.28 -10.47 11.40
CA PRO A 29 9.86 -11.46 10.43
C PRO A 29 11.05 -12.29 9.90
N PRO A 30 10.96 -13.62 9.82
CA PRO A 30 12.06 -14.45 9.34
C PRO A 30 12.56 -14.00 7.96
N GLY A 31 13.87 -13.75 7.85
CA GLY A 31 14.49 -13.25 6.62
C GLY A 31 14.50 -11.72 6.47
N LEU A 32 14.02 -10.98 7.48
CA LEU A 32 14.12 -9.52 7.56
C LEU A 32 15.37 -9.07 8.32
N MET A 33 16.06 -8.07 7.80
CA MET A 33 17.21 -7.42 8.46
C MET A 33 17.18 -5.91 8.22
N VAL A 34 17.65 -5.13 9.19
CA VAL A 34 17.91 -3.70 9.04
C VAL A 34 19.39 -3.46 9.28
N VAL A 35 20.10 -2.97 8.26
CA VAL A 35 21.50 -2.56 8.38
C VAL A 35 21.55 -1.05 8.55
N GLU A 36 21.96 -0.58 9.72
CA GLU A 36 22.08 0.84 10.03
C GLU A 36 23.36 1.44 9.47
N GLU A 37 23.35 2.75 9.21
CA GLU A 37 24.52 3.53 8.73
C GLU A 37 25.24 2.87 7.53
N ILE A 38 24.45 2.31 6.61
CA ILE A 38 24.94 1.59 5.42
C ILE A 38 25.66 2.52 4.42
N ILE A 39 25.35 3.82 4.49
CA ILE A 39 25.94 4.88 3.68
C ILE A 39 26.33 6.06 4.57
N SER A 40 27.23 6.91 4.08
CA SER A 40 27.62 8.14 4.77
C SER A 40 26.55 9.24 4.68
N SER A 41 26.71 10.31 5.46
CA SER A 41 25.84 11.48 5.35
C SER A 41 26.07 12.26 4.04
N GLU A 42 27.29 12.21 3.53
CA GLU A 42 27.68 12.77 2.23
C GLU A 42 26.98 12.03 1.09
N ASP A 43 26.99 10.69 1.11
CA ASP A 43 26.27 9.86 0.15
C ASP A 43 24.76 10.08 0.24
N GLU A 44 24.21 10.18 1.45
CA GLU A 44 22.78 10.48 1.65
C GLU A 44 22.39 11.78 0.94
N LYS A 45 23.19 12.84 1.12
CA LYS A 45 22.96 14.13 0.48
C LYS A 45 23.05 14.01 -1.05
N MET A 46 24.11 13.39 -1.55
CA MET A 46 24.33 13.20 -2.99
C MET A 46 23.18 12.44 -3.65
N LEU A 47 22.73 11.34 -3.03
CA LEU A 47 21.64 10.52 -3.56
C LEU A 47 20.31 11.27 -3.56
N LEU A 48 20.01 12.05 -2.50
CA LEU A 48 18.80 12.86 -2.45
C LEU A 48 18.80 13.97 -3.53
N GLU A 49 19.96 14.60 -3.77
CA GLU A 49 20.12 15.64 -4.80
C GLU A 49 20.10 15.09 -6.23
N SER A 50 20.49 13.83 -6.43
CA SER A 50 20.49 13.18 -7.75
C SER A 50 19.09 12.90 -8.32
N VAL A 51 18.05 12.91 -7.48
CA VAL A 51 16.69 12.63 -7.94
C VAL A 51 16.05 13.93 -8.45
N ASN A 52 16.11 14.12 -9.77
CA ASN A 52 15.41 15.21 -10.42
C ASN A 52 13.89 14.94 -10.44
N TRP A 53 13.14 15.80 -9.73
CA TRP A 53 11.66 15.84 -9.69
C TRP A 53 11.07 16.98 -10.54
N ALA A 54 11.87 17.64 -11.39
CA ALA A 54 11.48 18.84 -12.13
C ALA A 54 11.17 18.60 -13.62
N GLU A 55 11.60 17.46 -14.20
CA GLU A 55 11.28 17.05 -15.59
C GLU A 55 9.79 16.67 -15.79
N ASP A 56 8.98 16.86 -14.76
CA ASP A 56 7.69 16.18 -14.54
C ASP A 56 6.46 17.00 -15.02
N ILE A 57 6.64 17.96 -15.94
CA ILE A 57 5.57 18.85 -16.42
C ILE A 57 5.12 18.54 -17.86
N ASP A 58 5.94 17.92 -18.72
CA ASP A 58 5.66 17.92 -20.17
C ASP A 58 5.58 16.55 -20.87
N ASP A 59 5.98 15.44 -20.23
CA ASP A 59 5.91 14.12 -20.87
C ASP A 59 4.80 13.23 -20.30
N GLN A 60 3.90 12.79 -21.19
CA GLN A 60 2.78 11.87 -20.90
C GLN A 60 3.22 10.45 -20.51
N ASN A 61 4.49 10.21 -20.17
CA ASN A 61 4.98 8.91 -19.77
C ASN A 61 5.89 9.01 -18.53
N VAL A 62 5.67 8.11 -17.57
CA VAL A 62 6.60 7.67 -16.50
C VAL A 62 6.58 8.42 -15.15
N GLN A 63 5.57 9.23 -14.82
CA GLN A 63 5.27 9.54 -13.41
C GLN A 63 3.77 9.53 -13.10
N LYS A 64 3.28 8.45 -12.49
CA LYS A 64 1.97 8.45 -11.85
C LYS A 64 2.14 9.09 -10.47
N SER A 65 1.62 10.30 -10.28
CA SER A 65 1.29 10.81 -8.95
C SER A 65 0.25 9.86 -8.35
N LEU A 66 0.71 8.89 -7.58
CA LEU A 66 -0.18 8.05 -6.79
C LEU A 66 -0.72 8.94 -5.67
N LYS A 67 -2.01 8.80 -5.34
CA LYS A 67 -2.83 9.72 -4.53
C LYS A 67 -2.14 10.48 -3.38
N HIS A 68 -1.08 9.94 -2.78
CA HIS A 68 -0.31 10.53 -1.68
C HIS A 68 1.21 10.31 -1.73
N ARG A 69 1.88 10.11 -2.89
CA ARG A 69 3.37 10.07 -2.95
C ARG A 69 3.91 10.28 -4.37
N ARG A 70 5.14 10.79 -4.48
CA ARG A 70 5.88 10.83 -5.75
C ARG A 70 6.65 9.53 -5.94
N VAL A 71 6.65 9.01 -7.16
CA VAL A 71 7.33 7.77 -7.49
C VAL A 71 8.07 7.90 -8.83
N LYS A 72 9.30 7.38 -8.88
CA LYS A 72 10.13 7.30 -10.09
C LYS A 72 10.71 5.90 -10.23
N HIS A 73 10.76 5.38 -11.46
CA HIS A 73 11.26 4.02 -11.75
C HIS A 73 12.51 4.07 -12.63
N PHE A 74 13.39 3.10 -12.45
CA PHE A 74 14.60 2.89 -13.27
C PHE A 74 14.78 1.40 -13.55
N GLY A 75 15.42 1.07 -14.67
CA GLY A 75 15.54 -0.31 -15.16
C GLY A 75 14.25 -0.85 -15.76
N TYR A 76 13.18 -0.93 -14.98
CA TYR A 76 11.86 -1.38 -15.43
C TYR A 76 10.75 -0.52 -14.81
N GLU A 77 9.69 -0.24 -15.59
CA GLU A 77 8.51 0.44 -15.07
C GLU A 77 7.62 -0.54 -14.31
N PHE A 78 7.23 -0.18 -13.09
CA PHE A 78 6.22 -0.91 -12.33
C PHE A 78 4.80 -0.40 -12.66
N HIS A 79 3.98 -1.29 -13.21
CA HIS A 79 2.61 -1.03 -13.60
C HIS A 79 1.66 -1.28 -12.42
N TYR A 80 1.18 -0.20 -11.80
CA TYR A 80 0.28 -0.27 -10.63
C TYR A 80 -1.13 -0.84 -10.91
N GLU A 81 -1.53 -0.99 -12.17
CA GLU A 81 -2.84 -1.53 -12.55
C GLU A 81 -2.89 -3.06 -12.40
N ASN A 82 -1.76 -3.73 -12.65
CA ASN A 82 -1.62 -5.17 -12.52
C ASN A 82 -0.55 -5.58 -11.49
N ASN A 83 0.05 -4.60 -10.80
CA ASN A 83 1.16 -4.76 -9.86
C ASN A 83 2.33 -5.56 -10.45
N ASN A 84 2.71 -5.34 -11.72
CA ASN A 84 3.77 -6.11 -12.37
C ASN A 84 4.70 -5.22 -13.19
N VAL A 85 5.73 -5.81 -13.79
CA VAL A 85 6.65 -5.18 -14.73
C VAL A 85 6.49 -5.82 -16.12
N ASP A 86 6.62 -5.02 -17.17
CA ASP A 86 6.72 -5.54 -18.54
C ASP A 86 8.18 -5.99 -18.80
N LYS A 87 8.42 -7.30 -18.76
CA LYS A 87 9.78 -7.89 -18.85
C LYS A 87 10.41 -7.68 -20.24
N ASP A 88 9.58 -7.45 -21.26
CA ASP A 88 10.03 -7.25 -22.63
C ASP A 88 10.33 -5.76 -22.93
N LYS A 89 10.06 -4.85 -21.99
CA LYS A 89 10.21 -3.40 -22.15
C LYS A 89 10.98 -2.76 -20.99
N PRO A 90 12.30 -2.99 -20.87
CA PRO A 90 13.13 -2.25 -19.94
C PRO A 90 13.13 -0.75 -20.28
N LEU A 91 13.20 0.08 -19.25
CA LEU A 91 13.36 1.53 -19.39
C LEU A 91 14.75 1.85 -19.96
N PRO A 92 14.85 2.86 -20.84
CA PRO A 92 16.13 3.28 -21.39
C PRO A 92 17.07 3.76 -20.27
N GLY A 93 18.36 3.44 -20.40
CA GLY A 93 19.39 3.87 -19.45
C GLY A 93 19.58 2.97 -18.21
N GLY A 94 18.74 1.95 -18.01
CA GLY A 94 18.94 0.99 -16.92
C GLY A 94 18.87 1.62 -15.52
N LEU A 95 19.76 1.18 -14.62
CA LEU A 95 19.95 1.81 -13.31
C LEU A 95 20.93 2.99 -13.45
N PRO A 96 20.73 4.12 -12.76
CA PRO A 96 21.67 5.24 -12.81
C PRO A 96 23.07 4.85 -12.30
N ASP A 97 24.12 5.28 -13.01
CA ASP A 97 25.54 4.97 -12.74
C ASP A 97 26.00 5.28 -11.31
N ILE A 98 25.35 6.25 -10.64
CA ILE A 98 25.61 6.59 -9.23
C ILE A 98 25.47 5.38 -8.30
N TRP A 99 24.70 4.36 -8.70
CA TRP A 99 24.49 3.14 -7.94
C TRP A 99 25.56 2.08 -8.13
N ASP A 100 26.38 2.13 -9.17
CA ASP A 100 27.29 1.02 -9.49
C ASP A 100 28.29 0.76 -8.35
N SER A 101 28.99 1.80 -7.88
CA SER A 101 29.96 1.69 -6.78
C SER A 101 29.28 1.24 -5.46
N ILE A 102 28.08 1.74 -5.17
CA ILE A 102 27.35 1.42 -3.95
C ILE A 102 26.87 -0.04 -3.97
N LEU A 103 26.29 -0.49 -5.08
CA LEU A 103 25.80 -1.85 -5.24
C LEU A 103 26.96 -2.86 -5.27
N GLU A 104 28.09 -2.53 -5.91
CA GLU A 104 29.31 -3.36 -5.87
C GLU A 104 29.84 -3.51 -4.45
N LYS A 105 29.85 -2.42 -3.67
CA LYS A 105 30.21 -2.48 -2.25
C LYS A 105 29.26 -3.38 -1.46
N TRP A 106 27.95 -3.23 -1.63
CA TRP A 106 26.96 -4.06 -0.93
C TRP A 106 27.06 -5.55 -1.28
N LEU A 107 27.37 -5.88 -2.54
CA LEU A 107 27.67 -7.24 -2.97
C LEU A 107 28.92 -7.79 -2.30
N LYS A 108 30.01 -7.02 -2.32
CA LYS A 108 31.30 -7.41 -1.74
C LYS A 108 31.22 -7.62 -0.24
N GLU A 109 30.47 -6.78 0.47
CA GLU A 109 30.27 -6.85 1.92
C GLU A 109 29.19 -7.87 2.31
N GLY A 110 28.47 -8.44 1.33
CA GLY A 110 27.48 -9.50 1.54
C GLY A 110 26.14 -9.02 2.08
N PHE A 111 25.84 -7.71 2.00
CA PHE A 111 24.52 -7.17 2.33
C PHE A 111 23.45 -7.55 1.32
N ILE A 112 23.87 -7.74 0.06
CA ILE A 112 23.05 -8.31 -1.01
C ILE A 112 23.81 -9.44 -1.68
N LYS A 113 23.07 -10.43 -2.19
CA LYS A 113 23.58 -11.61 -2.89
C LYS A 113 23.55 -11.43 -4.40
N HIS A 114 22.63 -10.62 -4.92
CA HIS A 114 22.45 -10.43 -6.36
C HIS A 114 22.42 -8.95 -6.73
N LYS A 115 23.04 -8.59 -7.87
CA LYS A 115 22.92 -7.23 -8.41
C LYS A 115 21.46 -7.00 -8.87
N PRO A 116 20.77 -5.97 -8.36
CA PRO A 116 19.43 -5.61 -8.81
C PRO A 116 19.46 -4.98 -10.20
N ASP A 117 18.35 -5.09 -10.93
CA ASP A 117 18.16 -4.54 -12.27
C ASP A 117 16.89 -3.66 -12.38
N GLN A 118 16.15 -3.50 -11.27
CA GLN A 118 15.06 -2.54 -11.14
C GLN A 118 15.26 -1.68 -9.89
N LEU A 119 14.96 -0.38 -10.00
CA LEU A 119 14.88 0.55 -8.86
C LEU A 119 13.54 1.33 -8.85
N THR A 120 12.90 1.41 -7.69
CA THR A 120 11.75 2.29 -7.41
C THR A 120 12.13 3.32 -6.36
N VAL A 121 12.03 4.60 -6.70
CA VAL A 121 12.23 5.72 -5.77
C VAL A 121 10.87 6.22 -5.31
N ASN A 122 10.63 6.24 -4.00
CA ASN A 122 9.40 6.76 -3.40
C ASN A 122 9.70 7.93 -2.47
N GLN A 123 9.01 9.05 -2.62
CA GLN A 123 9.10 10.19 -1.70
C GLN A 123 7.79 10.38 -0.93
N TYR A 124 7.91 10.42 0.40
CA TYR A 124 6.82 10.54 1.36
C TYR A 124 6.96 11.86 2.11
N GLU A 125 5.88 12.64 2.14
CA GLU A 125 5.76 13.80 3.02
C GLU A 125 5.10 13.38 4.35
N PRO A 126 5.20 14.21 5.42
CA PRO A 126 4.55 13.91 6.68
C PRO A 126 3.03 13.72 6.55
N GLY A 127 2.54 12.51 6.84
CA GLY A 127 1.14 12.11 6.65
C GLY A 127 0.92 11.16 5.47
N HIS A 128 1.88 11.07 4.55
CA HIS A 128 1.84 10.10 3.46
C HIS A 128 2.19 8.70 3.96
N GLY A 129 1.78 7.69 3.18
CA GLY A 129 1.99 6.29 3.49
C GLY A 129 1.83 5.40 2.26
N ILE A 130 1.95 4.11 2.47
CA ILE A 130 1.67 3.08 1.47
C ILE A 130 0.83 1.98 2.12
N PRO A 131 -0.29 1.56 1.51
CA PRO A 131 -1.08 0.45 2.04
C PRO A 131 -0.25 -0.82 2.22
N ALA A 132 -0.65 -1.66 3.17
CA ALA A 132 -0.01 -2.96 3.37
C ALA A 132 -0.15 -3.80 2.09
N HIS A 133 0.97 -4.29 1.58
CA HIS A 133 1.03 -5.11 0.37
C HIS A 133 2.19 -6.11 0.44
N ILE A 134 2.16 -7.09 -0.46
CA ILE A 134 3.29 -7.96 -0.78
C ILE A 134 3.69 -7.63 -2.20
N ASP A 135 4.97 -7.40 -2.43
CA ASP A 135 5.47 -7.22 -3.78
C ASP A 135 5.29 -8.52 -4.59
N THR A 136 4.80 -8.39 -5.83
CA THR A 136 4.43 -9.50 -6.71
C THR A 136 5.52 -10.55 -6.86
N HIS A 137 5.15 -11.82 -6.70
CA HIS A 137 6.10 -12.94 -6.66
C HIS A 137 6.62 -13.29 -8.05
N SER A 138 5.79 -13.16 -9.09
CA SER A 138 6.20 -13.39 -10.49
C SER A 138 7.09 -12.30 -11.07
N ALA A 139 7.06 -11.10 -10.46
CA ALA A 139 7.74 -9.90 -10.97
C ALA A 139 9.20 -9.84 -10.55
N PHE A 140 9.49 -10.20 -9.29
CA PHE A 140 10.80 -10.02 -8.69
C PHE A 140 11.32 -11.28 -8.00
N GLU A 141 12.64 -11.36 -7.88
CA GLU A 141 13.33 -12.42 -7.15
C GLU A 141 13.12 -12.31 -5.63
N ASP A 142 13.76 -13.22 -4.87
CA ASP A 142 13.62 -13.31 -3.41
C ASP A 142 14.20 -12.09 -2.67
N GLU A 143 15.35 -11.59 -3.11
CA GLU A 143 16.06 -10.52 -2.40
C GLU A 143 15.57 -9.14 -2.83
N ILE A 144 14.92 -8.42 -1.92
CA ILE A 144 14.55 -7.02 -2.09
C ILE A 144 15.13 -6.19 -0.97
N VAL A 145 15.79 -5.10 -1.36
CA VAL A 145 16.37 -4.17 -0.41
C VAL A 145 15.82 -2.76 -0.59
N SER A 146 15.64 -2.04 0.52
CA SER A 146 15.13 -0.67 0.52
C SER A 146 15.97 0.23 1.40
N LEU A 147 16.68 1.17 0.76
CA LEU A 147 17.45 2.21 1.43
C LEU A 147 16.51 3.35 1.87
N SER A 148 16.61 3.79 3.13
CA SER A 148 15.78 4.85 3.72
C SER A 148 16.59 6.11 3.98
N LEU A 149 16.25 7.23 3.33
CA LEU A 149 16.99 8.51 3.41
C LEU A 149 16.08 9.69 3.81
N GLY A 150 16.71 10.75 4.31
CA GLY A 150 16.09 12.06 4.61
C GLY A 150 15.37 12.10 5.96
N SER A 151 14.46 11.15 6.20
CA SER A 151 13.77 11.01 7.48
C SER A 151 13.50 9.54 7.80
N GLU A 152 13.55 9.22 9.08
CA GLU A 152 13.20 7.90 9.61
C GLU A 152 11.69 7.64 9.50
N ILE A 153 11.30 6.37 9.52
CA ILE A 153 9.88 6.00 9.47
C ILE A 153 9.63 4.63 10.10
N VAL A 154 8.42 4.43 10.62
CA VAL A 154 7.94 3.09 10.98
C VAL A 154 7.25 2.43 9.78
N MET A 155 7.72 1.23 9.45
CA MET A 155 7.09 0.31 8.51
C MET A 155 6.42 -0.82 9.27
N ASP A 156 5.13 -1.03 9.01
CA ASP A 156 4.31 -2.04 9.65
C ASP A 156 4.40 -3.34 8.84
N PHE A 157 4.93 -4.41 9.43
CA PHE A 157 4.91 -5.77 8.86
C PHE A 157 3.75 -6.56 9.46
N LYS A 158 2.94 -7.22 8.63
CA LYS A 158 1.81 -8.04 9.11
C LYS A 158 1.84 -9.42 8.50
N HIS A 159 1.77 -10.44 9.36
CA HIS A 159 1.65 -11.82 8.97
C HIS A 159 0.17 -12.23 8.85
N PRO A 160 -0.19 -13.19 7.97
CA PRO A 160 -1.58 -13.61 7.79
C PRO A 160 -2.28 -14.19 9.02
N ASP A 161 -1.53 -14.65 10.04
CA ASP A 161 -2.10 -15.13 11.32
C ASP A 161 -2.54 -14.00 12.27
N GLY A 162 -2.42 -12.73 11.84
CA GLY A 162 -2.80 -11.54 12.60
C GLY A 162 -1.66 -10.89 13.38
N VAL A 163 -0.47 -11.49 13.36
CA VAL A 163 0.72 -10.90 13.95
C VAL A 163 1.13 -9.61 13.22
N THR A 164 1.45 -8.55 13.98
CA THR A 164 1.96 -7.27 13.44
C THR A 164 3.25 -6.86 14.15
N VAL A 165 4.29 -6.58 13.37
CA VAL A 165 5.60 -6.13 13.84
C VAL A 165 5.89 -4.73 13.29
N PRO A 166 5.84 -3.66 14.11
CA PRO A 166 6.25 -2.32 13.71
C PRO A 166 7.79 -2.23 13.70
N VAL A 167 8.37 -2.02 12.52
CA VAL A 167 9.81 -1.94 12.31
C VAL A 167 10.22 -0.49 12.07
N MET A 168 11.11 0.02 12.92
CA MET A 168 11.76 1.31 12.77
C MET A 168 12.82 1.23 11.67
N LEU A 169 12.71 2.13 10.70
CA LEU A 169 13.67 2.32 9.61
C LEU A 169 14.36 3.68 9.77
N PRO A 170 15.56 3.72 10.39
CA PRO A 170 16.33 4.95 10.53
C PRO A 170 16.75 5.51 9.17
N ARG A 171 17.23 6.75 9.17
CA ARG A 171 17.95 7.29 8.01
C ARG A 171 19.22 6.50 7.74
N ARG A 172 19.68 6.48 6.49
CA ARG A 172 20.88 5.76 6.03
C ARG A 172 20.86 4.28 6.42
N SER A 173 19.67 3.69 6.48
CA SER A 173 19.52 2.26 6.77
C SER A 173 19.05 1.49 5.53
N LEU A 174 19.54 0.27 5.39
CA LEU A 174 19.14 -0.69 4.36
C LEU A 174 18.26 -1.75 4.99
N LEU A 175 16.97 -1.74 4.63
CA LEU A 175 16.07 -2.84 4.91
C LEU A 175 16.33 -3.95 3.91
N VAL A 176 16.58 -5.17 4.36
CA VAL A 176 16.77 -6.36 3.53
C VAL A 176 15.63 -7.34 3.81
N MET A 177 14.86 -7.69 2.79
CA MET A 177 13.77 -8.66 2.84
C MET A 177 14.13 -9.88 1.99
N THR A 178 14.11 -11.06 2.61
CA THR A 178 14.32 -12.35 1.95
C THR A 178 13.39 -13.41 2.56
N GLY A 179 13.15 -14.50 1.85
CA GLY A 179 12.35 -15.62 2.35
C GLY A 179 10.95 -15.21 2.81
N GLU A 180 10.61 -15.56 4.04
CA GLU A 180 9.26 -15.37 4.59
C GLU A 180 8.87 -13.90 4.66
N SER A 181 9.77 -13.01 5.12
CA SER A 181 9.49 -11.58 5.25
C SER A 181 9.15 -10.91 3.92
N ARG A 182 9.67 -11.47 2.82
CA ARG A 182 9.41 -11.02 1.45
C ARG A 182 8.13 -11.65 0.88
N TYR A 183 7.97 -12.96 1.03
CA TYR A 183 6.94 -13.71 0.31
C TYR A 183 5.62 -13.88 1.05
N LEU A 184 5.60 -13.75 2.38
CA LEU A 184 4.39 -14.03 3.18
C LEU A 184 3.90 -12.82 3.96
N TRP A 185 4.83 -12.03 4.49
CA TRP A 185 4.49 -10.85 5.27
C TRP A 185 4.11 -9.69 4.35
N THR A 186 3.01 -9.02 4.67
CA THR A 186 2.69 -7.72 4.08
C THR A 186 3.52 -6.64 4.75
N HIS A 187 3.92 -5.61 4.01
CA HIS A 187 4.59 -4.44 4.55
C HIS A 187 3.87 -3.17 4.10
N GLY A 188 3.83 -2.16 4.97
CA GLY A 188 3.15 -0.90 4.69
C GLY A 188 3.63 0.24 5.57
N ILE A 189 3.30 1.47 5.18
CA ILE A 189 3.57 2.67 5.98
C ILE A 189 2.23 3.30 6.26
N THR A 190 1.79 3.24 7.51
CA THR A 190 0.53 3.88 7.92
C THR A 190 0.59 5.41 7.67
N PRO A 191 -0.44 6.01 7.05
CA PRO A 191 -0.53 7.46 6.82
C PRO A 191 -0.69 8.23 8.15
N ARG A 192 0.43 8.66 8.74
CA ARG A 192 0.49 9.41 10.01
C ARG A 192 1.61 10.44 9.97
N LYS A 193 1.55 11.44 10.86
CA LYS A 193 2.57 12.52 10.97
C LYS A 193 3.58 12.30 12.09
N PHE A 194 3.29 11.37 13.00
CA PHE A 194 4.12 11.06 14.16
C PHE A 194 4.20 9.55 14.33
N ASP A 195 5.36 9.07 14.72
CA ASP A 195 5.61 7.69 15.12
C ASP A 195 5.87 7.64 16.64
N THR A 196 5.35 6.60 17.29
CA THR A 196 5.69 6.30 18.69
C THR A 196 6.93 5.43 18.71
N VAL A 197 8.02 5.91 19.31
CA VAL A 197 9.34 5.26 19.33
C VAL A 197 9.88 5.16 20.75
N GLN A 198 10.88 4.31 20.98
CA GLN A 198 11.50 4.20 22.30
C GLN A 198 12.48 5.37 22.55
N ALA A 199 12.41 6.00 23.73
CA ALA A 199 13.24 7.16 24.06
C ALA A 199 14.71 6.78 24.35
N SER A 200 14.97 5.65 25.03
CA SER A 200 16.33 5.18 25.34
C SER A 200 17.09 4.58 24.15
N LYS A 201 16.37 4.05 23.15
CA LYS A 201 16.96 3.46 21.93
C LYS A 201 16.93 4.38 20.72
N GLY A 202 16.80 5.70 20.94
CA GLY A 202 16.63 6.70 19.89
C GLY A 202 17.36 6.36 18.58
N HIS A 203 16.61 6.35 17.49
CA HIS A 203 17.08 6.14 16.11
C HIS A 203 17.67 4.75 15.78
N LYS A 204 17.60 3.74 16.66
CA LYS A 204 18.02 2.37 16.31
C LYS A 204 16.97 1.66 15.46
N GLY A 205 17.44 0.88 14.49
CA GLY A 205 16.62 0.05 13.63
C GLY A 205 16.09 -1.18 14.34
N GLY A 206 14.98 -1.71 13.85
CA GLY A 206 14.35 -2.91 14.42
C GLY A 206 13.02 -2.63 15.10
N ILE A 207 12.64 -3.45 16.07
CA ILE A 207 11.26 -3.51 16.57
C ILE A 207 11.02 -2.44 17.62
N ILE A 208 9.89 -1.74 17.50
CA ILE A 208 9.41 -0.82 18.54
C ILE A 208 8.67 -1.63 19.59
N THR A 209 9.25 -1.76 20.77
CA THR A 209 8.64 -2.50 21.89
C THR A 209 7.83 -1.55 22.78
N SER A 210 6.69 -2.04 23.28
CA SER A 210 5.72 -1.26 24.06
C SER A 210 6.06 -1.19 25.56
N ASP A 211 7.34 -1.10 25.92
CA ASP A 211 7.71 -0.84 27.31
C ASP A 211 7.29 0.60 27.65
N VAL A 212 6.12 0.72 28.28
CA VAL A 212 5.36 1.97 28.44
C VAL A 212 6.16 3.08 29.13
N GLY A 213 7.19 2.74 29.91
CA GLY A 213 8.03 3.69 30.64
C GLY A 213 9.02 4.48 29.79
N ASP A 214 9.22 4.13 28.51
CA ASP A 214 10.28 4.69 27.67
C ASP A 214 9.79 5.01 26.24
N LEU A 215 8.57 5.51 26.07
CA LEU A 215 8.02 5.89 24.76
C LEU A 215 8.02 7.40 24.55
N THR A 216 8.33 7.83 23.33
CA THR A 216 8.25 9.23 22.88
C THR A 216 7.65 9.33 21.47
N LEU A 217 7.24 10.52 21.07
CA LEU A 217 6.74 10.80 19.72
C LEU A 217 7.85 11.39 18.85
N SER A 218 8.17 10.73 17.74
CA SER A 218 9.03 11.29 16.69
C SER A 218 8.16 11.86 15.57
N LYS A 219 8.42 13.11 15.18
CA LYS A 219 7.71 13.77 14.08
C LYS A 219 8.33 13.35 12.74
N ARG A 220 7.52 12.86 11.81
CA ARG A 220 8.00 12.50 10.47
C ARG A 220 8.44 13.74 9.69
N GLY A 221 9.54 13.60 8.97
CA GLY A 221 10.00 14.54 7.94
C GLY A 221 9.70 14.04 6.54
N ILE A 222 10.32 14.66 5.53
CA ILE A 222 10.31 14.15 4.16
C ILE A 222 11.26 12.96 4.09
N ARG A 223 10.74 11.80 3.68
CA ARG A 223 11.51 10.57 3.51
C ARG A 223 11.53 10.18 2.04
N THR A 224 12.72 9.86 1.53
CA THR A 224 12.88 9.22 0.22
C THR A 224 13.42 7.82 0.42
N SER A 225 12.83 6.83 -0.26
CA SER A 225 13.37 5.46 -0.26
C SER A 225 13.70 4.98 -1.65
N PHE A 226 14.80 4.23 -1.75
CA PHE A 226 15.29 3.59 -2.96
C PHE A 226 15.16 2.09 -2.79
N THR A 227 14.20 1.49 -3.48
CA THR A 227 13.89 0.06 -3.38
C THR A 227 14.43 -0.67 -4.60
N PHE A 228 15.39 -1.55 -4.37
CA PHE A 228 16.09 -2.32 -5.39
C PHE A 228 15.57 -3.74 -5.43
N ARG A 229 15.39 -4.23 -6.66
CA ARG A 229 14.88 -5.57 -6.94
C ARG A 229 15.58 -6.15 -8.15
N LYS A 230 15.60 -7.47 -8.23
CA LYS A 230 15.95 -8.18 -9.45
C LYS A 230 14.68 -8.71 -10.12
N VAL A 231 14.46 -8.38 -11.38
CA VAL A 231 13.31 -8.85 -12.15
C VAL A 231 13.44 -10.35 -12.39
N ARG A 232 12.39 -11.06 -11.99
CA ARG A 232 12.31 -12.51 -12.11
C ARG A 232 11.95 -12.90 -13.53
N GLN A 233 12.67 -13.86 -14.11
CA GLN A 233 12.43 -14.32 -15.48
C GLN A 233 11.54 -15.58 -15.54
N THR A 234 11.58 -16.42 -14.51
CA THR A 234 10.82 -17.68 -14.44
C THR A 234 9.60 -17.56 -13.52
N PRO A 235 8.55 -18.38 -13.66
CA PRO A 235 7.46 -18.41 -12.69
C PRO A 235 7.96 -18.69 -11.27
N CYS A 236 7.38 -18.02 -10.27
CA CYS A 236 7.74 -18.25 -8.87
C CYS A 236 7.18 -19.58 -8.36
N ASN A 237 7.97 -20.29 -7.56
CA ASN A 237 7.65 -21.59 -6.96
C ASN A 237 7.96 -21.63 -5.44
N CYS A 238 7.84 -20.50 -4.76
CA CYS A 238 8.10 -20.39 -3.32
C CYS A 238 7.15 -21.27 -2.48
N SER A 239 7.47 -21.46 -1.20
CA SER A 239 6.68 -22.28 -0.26
C SER A 239 5.36 -21.63 0.20
N TYR A 240 4.94 -20.51 -0.41
CA TYR A 240 3.78 -19.71 0.00
C TYR A 240 2.75 -19.57 -1.13
N PRO A 241 2.13 -20.68 -1.59
CA PRO A 241 1.24 -20.66 -2.76
C PRO A 241 -0.01 -19.80 -2.58
N LEU A 242 -0.48 -19.60 -1.34
CA LEU A 242 -1.68 -18.83 -1.01
C LEU A 242 -1.60 -17.35 -1.42
N VAL A 243 -0.40 -16.79 -1.46
CA VAL A 243 -0.13 -15.38 -1.79
C VAL A 243 0.76 -15.23 -3.03
N CYS A 244 1.15 -16.35 -3.65
CA CYS A 244 2.04 -16.35 -4.80
C CYS A 244 1.25 -16.36 -6.10
N ASP A 245 1.20 -15.22 -6.80
CA ASP A 245 0.47 -15.03 -8.06
C ASP A 245 0.89 -15.97 -9.21
N SER A 246 2.09 -16.57 -9.17
CA SER A 246 2.52 -17.60 -10.12
C SER A 246 1.92 -18.99 -9.83
N GLN A 247 1.59 -19.28 -8.57
CA GLN A 247 1.14 -20.59 -8.09
C GLN A 247 -0.35 -20.61 -7.77
N THR A 248 -0.89 -19.47 -7.32
CA THR A 248 -2.33 -19.28 -7.33
C THR A 248 -2.70 -19.31 -8.80
N LYS A 249 -3.31 -20.42 -9.23
CA LYS A 249 -4.20 -20.37 -10.37
C LYS A 249 -5.13 -19.21 -10.04
N GLN A 250 -5.02 -18.10 -10.76
CA GLN A 250 -6.23 -17.39 -11.07
C GLN A 250 -7.11 -18.46 -11.70
N THR A 251 -7.99 -19.07 -10.91
CA THR A 251 -9.29 -19.44 -11.45
C THR A 251 -9.75 -18.12 -12.02
N SER A 252 -9.48 -17.94 -13.32
CA SER A 252 -10.28 -17.07 -14.18
C SER A 252 -11.70 -17.25 -13.67
N PRO A 253 -12.41 -16.18 -13.29
CA PRO A 253 -13.76 -16.31 -12.79
C PRO A 253 -14.46 -17.22 -13.78
N SER A 254 -14.73 -18.45 -13.34
CA SER A 254 -15.23 -19.47 -14.24
C SER A 254 -16.59 -18.92 -14.61
N LEU A 255 -16.73 -18.50 -15.88
CA LEU A 255 -18.03 -18.09 -16.36
C LEU A 255 -18.98 -19.24 -15.99
N PRO A 256 -20.07 -18.95 -15.28
CA PRO A 256 -20.96 -19.99 -14.81
C PRO A 256 -21.32 -20.89 -16.00
N GLY A 257 -21.07 -22.19 -15.86
CA GLY A 257 -21.22 -23.16 -16.95
C GLY A 257 -22.67 -23.36 -17.34
N SER A 258 -23.60 -22.79 -16.56
CA SER A 258 -25.03 -22.79 -16.83
C SER A 258 -25.71 -21.53 -16.27
N ALA A 259 -26.88 -21.19 -16.82
CA ALA A 259 -27.73 -20.12 -16.29
C ALA A 259 -28.14 -20.34 -14.81
N ARG A 260 -28.20 -21.60 -14.36
CA ARG A 260 -28.52 -21.96 -12.98
C ARG A 260 -27.39 -21.57 -12.02
N GLU A 261 -26.15 -21.86 -12.39
CA GLU A 261 -24.97 -21.45 -11.61
C GLU A 261 -24.84 -19.92 -11.58
N ALA A 262 -25.10 -19.25 -12.70
CA ALA A 262 -25.09 -17.79 -12.77
C ALA A 262 -26.10 -17.17 -11.80
N SER A 263 -27.34 -17.69 -11.81
CA SER A 263 -28.40 -17.22 -10.91
C SER A 263 -28.10 -17.50 -9.43
N GLN A 264 -27.39 -18.58 -9.12
CA GLN A 264 -26.96 -18.88 -7.74
C GLN A 264 -25.86 -17.91 -7.27
N LEU A 265 -24.84 -17.68 -8.10
CA LEU A 265 -23.79 -16.70 -7.84
C LEU A 265 -24.34 -15.28 -7.68
N GLU A 266 -25.25 -14.86 -8.56
CA GLU A 266 -25.92 -13.55 -8.48
C GLU A 266 -26.74 -13.44 -7.20
N ARG A 267 -27.49 -14.49 -6.84
CA ARG A 267 -28.27 -14.49 -5.59
C ARG A 267 -27.39 -14.35 -4.35
N GLU A 268 -26.25 -15.03 -4.33
CA GLU A 268 -25.38 -15.08 -3.15
C GLU A 268 -24.48 -13.85 -3.03
N HIS A 269 -23.96 -13.33 -4.14
CA HIS A 269 -23.00 -12.22 -4.14
C HIS A 269 -23.58 -10.86 -4.50
N VAL A 270 -24.78 -10.82 -5.12
CA VAL A 270 -25.48 -9.56 -5.45
C VAL A 270 -26.71 -9.43 -4.57
N HIS A 271 -27.69 -10.32 -4.70
CA HIS A 271 -28.98 -10.13 -4.04
C HIS A 271 -28.85 -10.16 -2.51
N ARG A 272 -28.17 -11.17 -1.97
CA ARG A 272 -27.98 -11.30 -0.52
C ARG A 272 -27.19 -10.12 0.06
N VAL A 273 -26.15 -9.67 -0.64
CA VAL A 273 -25.37 -8.50 -0.22
C VAL A 273 -26.24 -7.24 -0.21
N TYR A 274 -27.02 -7.00 -1.27
CA TYR A 274 -27.94 -5.87 -1.32
C TYR A 274 -29.01 -5.93 -0.23
N GLU A 275 -29.57 -7.11 0.03
CA GLU A 275 -30.56 -7.32 1.09
C GLU A 275 -29.97 -7.03 2.48
N GLU A 276 -28.77 -7.55 2.75
CA GLU A 276 -28.07 -7.33 4.03
C GLU A 276 -27.73 -5.85 4.27
N ILE A 277 -27.37 -5.11 3.22
CA ILE A 277 -26.97 -3.69 3.36
C ILE A 277 -28.10 -2.69 3.13
N ALA A 278 -29.26 -3.11 2.58
CA ALA A 278 -30.35 -2.21 2.18
C ALA A 278 -30.85 -1.34 3.34
N GLY A 279 -31.05 -1.94 4.52
CA GLY A 279 -31.53 -1.22 5.71
C GLY A 279 -30.56 -0.10 6.14
N HIS A 280 -29.27 -0.40 6.20
CA HIS A 280 -28.22 0.56 6.54
C HIS A 280 -28.01 1.61 5.43
N PHE A 281 -28.11 1.21 4.17
CA PHE A 281 -28.03 2.13 3.03
C PHE A 281 -29.18 3.15 3.05
N SER A 282 -30.39 2.71 3.39
CA SER A 282 -31.57 3.56 3.49
C SER A 282 -31.44 4.61 4.59
N SER A 283 -30.90 4.23 5.76
CA SER A 283 -30.79 5.10 6.94
C SER A 283 -29.61 6.08 6.95
N THR A 284 -28.61 5.90 6.08
CA THR A 284 -27.37 6.72 6.13
C THR A 284 -27.24 7.73 5.01
N ARG A 285 -28.11 7.71 3.99
CA ARG A 285 -27.98 8.54 2.79
C ARG A 285 -29.20 9.40 2.54
N HIS A 286 -29.53 10.28 3.47
CA HIS A 286 -30.64 11.24 3.37
C HIS A 286 -30.32 12.46 2.49
N THR A 287 -29.05 12.82 2.32
CA THR A 287 -28.70 14.02 1.53
C THR A 287 -28.88 13.77 0.03
N PRO A 288 -29.68 14.58 -0.67
CA PRO A 288 -29.82 14.52 -2.12
C PRO A 288 -28.51 14.92 -2.83
N TRP A 289 -28.19 14.22 -3.92
CA TRP A 289 -27.03 14.58 -4.73
C TRP A 289 -27.32 15.80 -5.60
N PRO A 290 -26.46 16.84 -5.60
CA PRO A 290 -26.75 18.12 -6.28
C PRO A 290 -27.18 17.98 -7.74
N ARG A 291 -26.48 17.15 -8.53
CA ARG A 291 -26.81 16.95 -9.95
C ARG A 291 -28.19 16.32 -10.17
N VAL A 292 -28.65 15.47 -9.26
CA VAL A 292 -29.98 14.86 -9.33
C VAL A 292 -31.05 15.89 -8.96
N VAL A 293 -30.76 16.75 -7.98
CA VAL A 293 -31.63 17.89 -7.62
C VAL A 293 -31.80 18.83 -8.81
N ASP A 294 -30.71 19.19 -9.46
CA ASP A 294 -30.73 20.10 -10.62
C ASP A 294 -31.53 19.49 -11.78
N PHE A 295 -31.34 18.19 -12.04
CA PHE A 295 -32.14 17.46 -13.03
C PHE A 295 -33.64 17.50 -12.70
N LEU A 296 -34.04 17.18 -11.46
CA LEU A 296 -35.45 17.17 -11.06
C LEU A 296 -36.08 18.57 -11.13
N LYS A 297 -35.33 19.62 -10.81
CA LYS A 297 -35.82 21.01 -10.93
C LYS A 297 -35.94 21.48 -12.38
N ALA A 298 -35.20 20.89 -13.30
CA ALA A 298 -35.25 21.22 -14.72
C ALA A 298 -36.39 20.53 -15.47
N LEU A 299 -37.07 19.56 -14.84
CA LEU A 299 -38.19 18.86 -15.46
C LEU A 299 -39.43 19.77 -15.57
N PRO A 300 -40.20 19.69 -16.68
CA PRO A 300 -41.45 20.43 -16.82
C PRO A 300 -42.49 20.06 -15.76
N SER A 301 -43.34 21.02 -15.39
CA SER A 301 -44.49 20.79 -14.50
C SER A 301 -45.41 19.70 -15.07
N GLY A 302 -45.86 18.79 -14.22
CA GLY A 302 -46.67 17.63 -14.62
C GLY A 302 -45.88 16.40 -15.05
N SER A 303 -44.53 16.44 -15.00
CA SER A 303 -43.71 15.27 -15.33
C SER A 303 -43.86 14.18 -14.26
N LEU A 304 -43.92 12.92 -14.72
CA LEU A 304 -43.98 11.75 -13.86
C LEU A 304 -42.56 11.25 -13.55
N VAL A 305 -42.23 11.04 -12.27
CA VAL A 305 -40.92 10.58 -11.82
C VAL A 305 -41.05 9.36 -10.93
N ALA A 306 -40.39 8.26 -11.33
CA ALA A 306 -40.27 7.06 -10.51
C ALA A 306 -38.88 6.96 -9.88
N ASP A 307 -38.81 6.89 -8.55
CA ASP A 307 -37.58 6.57 -7.81
C ASP A 307 -37.46 5.04 -7.67
N VAL A 308 -36.54 4.44 -8.44
CA VAL A 308 -36.39 2.97 -8.56
C VAL A 308 -35.01 2.55 -8.06
N GLY A 309 -34.96 1.53 -7.19
CA GLY A 309 -33.73 0.99 -6.61
C GLY A 309 -33.79 1.00 -5.09
N CYS A 310 -32.83 1.67 -4.42
CA CYS A 310 -32.82 1.75 -2.95
C CYS A 310 -33.99 2.56 -2.37
N GLY A 311 -34.74 3.30 -3.21
CA GLY A 311 -36.12 3.72 -2.96
C GLY A 311 -36.37 4.46 -1.65
N ASN A 312 -35.38 5.17 -1.10
CA ASN A 312 -35.51 5.80 0.21
C ASN A 312 -36.24 7.15 0.15
N GLY A 313 -36.76 7.54 -1.03
CA GLY A 313 -37.64 8.68 -1.21
C GLY A 313 -36.98 10.04 -1.00
N LYS A 314 -35.66 10.10 -0.82
CA LYS A 314 -34.94 11.35 -0.51
C LYS A 314 -35.01 12.41 -1.61
N TYR A 315 -35.42 12.01 -2.81
CA TYR A 315 -35.60 12.89 -3.95
C TYR A 315 -37.06 13.31 -4.18
N LEU A 316 -38.00 12.70 -3.45
CA LEU A 316 -39.42 13.04 -3.51
C LEU A 316 -39.64 14.40 -2.82
N GLY A 317 -40.48 15.24 -3.43
CA GLY A 317 -40.81 16.57 -2.90
C GLY A 317 -39.76 17.67 -3.14
N ILE A 318 -38.65 17.35 -3.82
CA ILE A 318 -37.63 18.34 -4.24
C ILE A 318 -38.19 19.35 -5.23
N ASN A 319 -39.10 18.90 -6.11
CA ASN A 319 -39.86 19.73 -7.01
C ASN A 319 -41.35 19.36 -6.82
N GLN A 320 -42.15 20.33 -6.35
CA GLN A 320 -43.56 20.15 -6.00
C GLN A 320 -44.46 20.01 -7.24
N ASP A 321 -43.92 20.28 -8.43
CA ASP A 321 -44.63 20.23 -9.70
C ASP A 321 -44.48 18.87 -10.41
N LEU A 322 -43.79 17.90 -9.79
CA LEU A 322 -43.60 16.53 -10.31
C LEU A 322 -44.53 15.54 -9.60
N TYR A 323 -44.92 14.48 -10.31
CA TYR A 323 -45.85 13.44 -9.86
C TYR A 323 -45.23 12.06 -9.84
#